data_AF-A0A0E9NKW1-F1
#
_entry.id   AF-A0A0E9NKW1-F1
#
_cell.length_a   1.000
_cell.length_b   1.000
_cell.length_c   1.000
_cell.angle_alpha   90.00
_cell.angle_beta   90.00
_cell.angle_gamma   90.00
#
_symmetry.space_group_name_H-M   'P 1'
#
loop_
_entity.id
_entity.type
_entity.pdbx_description
1 polymer ?
#
loop_
_entity_poly.entity_id
_entity_poly.type
_entity_poly.pdbx_seq_one_letter_code
_entity_poly.pdbx_strand_id
1 'polypeptide(L)'
;MELFGGLLTGGYARLRAPAVSCVKNFAFSCKFPARARSADLAGEQRERANMSPPPGLEGFLSPGDEVDVVNETRKRAREQCAPLVKAFAECCAGRTISMLWACSDQKKAMMDCVQIHSTHERLDKVRDEFIREKEDKAAAVKKLQQ
;
A
#
# COMPACT_ATOMS: atom_id res chain seq x y z
N MET A 1 12.59 -17.67 54.68
CA MET A 1 11.77 -16.88 53.76
C MET A 1 12.69 -15.78 53.20
N GLU A 2 13.72 -16.19 52.44
CA GLU A 2 13.72 -16.22 50.96
C GLU A 2 13.50 -14.79 50.42
N LEU A 3 14.51 -13.93 50.27
CA LEU A 3 15.54 -13.86 49.20
C LEU A 3 14.99 -14.02 47.77
N PHE A 4 14.52 -12.91 47.16
CA PHE A 4 14.53 -12.61 45.72
C PHE A 4 14.73 -11.08 45.61
N GLY A 5 15.71 -10.49 44.93
CA GLY A 5 16.56 -10.97 43.84
C GLY A 5 16.09 -10.36 42.51
N GLY A 6 16.93 -9.50 41.90
CA GLY A 6 16.90 -9.15 40.46
C GLY A 6 15.94 -8.01 40.08
N LEU A 7 16.38 -6.82 39.64
CA LEU A 7 17.17 -6.50 38.44
C LEU A 7 16.41 -6.78 37.13
N LEU A 8 16.11 -5.70 36.39
CA LEU A 8 15.75 -5.64 34.96
C LEU A 8 14.36 -6.17 34.54
N THR A 9 13.33 -5.32 34.63
CA THR A 9 12.28 -5.28 33.59
C THR A 9 12.81 -4.33 32.49
N GLY A 10 13.50 -4.81 31.46
CA GLY A 10 12.90 -5.64 30.42
C GLY A 10 11.90 -4.78 29.67
N GLY A 11 12.35 -3.77 28.92
CA GLY A 11 12.50 -3.94 27.47
C GLY A 11 11.19 -4.39 26.86
N TYR A 12 10.33 -3.43 26.48
CA TYR A 12 9.13 -3.71 25.69
C TYR A 12 9.54 -4.55 24.48
N ALA A 13 9.20 -5.83 24.56
CA ALA A 13 9.39 -6.78 23.49
C ALA A 13 8.66 -6.22 22.27
N ARG A 14 9.46 -5.79 21.31
CA ARG A 14 9.06 -5.57 19.92
C ARG A 14 8.49 -6.90 19.43
N LEU A 15 7.18 -7.10 19.60
CA LEU A 15 6.48 -8.26 19.13
C LEU A 15 6.71 -8.35 17.63
N ARG A 16 7.54 -9.34 17.31
CA ARG A 16 8.00 -9.74 16.00
C ARG A 16 6.75 -10.17 15.22
N ALA A 17 6.40 -9.39 14.21
CA ALA A 17 5.28 -9.67 13.33
C ALA A 17 5.39 -11.10 12.74
N PRO A 18 4.27 -11.83 12.64
CA PRO A 18 4.24 -13.13 12.00
C PRO A 18 4.64 -13.02 10.53
N ALA A 19 5.43 -14.01 10.10
CA ALA A 19 6.11 -14.07 8.82
C ALA A 19 5.17 -14.06 7.61
N VAL A 20 4.89 -12.86 7.08
CA VAL A 20 4.72 -12.65 5.63
C VAL A 20 6.10 -12.66 4.97
N SER A 21 6.83 -13.78 5.14
CA SER A 21 8.14 -14.01 4.53
C SER A 21 7.96 -14.82 3.25
N CYS A 22 7.27 -14.24 2.27
CA CYS A 22 7.20 -14.77 0.92
C CYS A 22 8.02 -13.90 -0.06
N VAL A 23 9.18 -13.35 0.37
CA VAL A 23 10.16 -12.71 -0.53
C VAL A 23 11.58 -12.77 0.07
N LYS A 24 12.11 -13.95 0.39
CA LYS A 24 13.54 -14.06 0.79
C LYS A 24 14.35 -15.14 0.08
N ASN A 25 13.76 -15.89 -0.86
CA ASN A 25 14.48 -16.91 -1.63
C ASN A 25 14.18 -16.84 -3.14
N PHE A 26 14.37 -15.64 -3.72
CA PHE A 26 14.53 -15.49 -5.17
C PHE A 26 15.87 -14.80 -5.46
N ALA A 27 16.94 -15.44 -4.98
CA ALA A 27 18.31 -15.08 -5.32
C ALA A 27 18.81 -16.06 -6.39
N PHE A 28 18.20 -16.08 -7.58
CA PHE A 28 18.82 -16.69 -8.75
C PHE A 28 18.30 -16.00 -10.03
N SER A 29 19.18 -15.17 -10.61
CA SER A 29 19.09 -14.65 -11.97
C SER A 29 18.00 -13.62 -12.31
N CYS A 30 18.00 -12.50 -11.59
CA CYS A 30 17.73 -11.21 -12.23
C CYS A 30 19.01 -10.40 -12.17
N LYS A 31 19.88 -10.56 -13.18
CA LYS A 31 20.92 -9.59 -13.52
C LYS A 31 20.23 -8.36 -14.13
N PHE A 32 19.33 -7.73 -13.38
CA PHE A 32 18.86 -6.40 -13.67
C PHE A 32 19.91 -5.43 -13.10
N PRO A 33 20.47 -4.51 -13.88
CA PRO A 33 21.44 -3.55 -13.37
C PRO A 33 20.74 -2.63 -12.35
N ALA A 34 20.97 -2.91 -11.07
CA ALA A 34 20.42 -2.18 -9.93
C ALA A 34 21.17 -0.87 -9.61
N ARG A 35 21.63 -0.12 -10.62
CA ARG A 35 22.49 1.06 -10.35
C ARG A 35 22.40 2.16 -11.42
N ALA A 36 21.19 2.67 -11.68
CA ALA A 36 21.01 3.93 -12.43
C ALA A 36 19.62 4.61 -12.25
N ARG A 37 18.88 4.36 -11.16
CA ARG A 37 17.55 5.00 -10.94
C ARG A 37 17.39 5.76 -9.62
N SER A 38 18.29 5.58 -8.66
CA SER A 38 18.10 6.19 -7.33
C SER A 38 18.57 7.65 -7.26
N ALA A 39 19.45 8.11 -8.16
CA ALA A 39 19.91 9.50 -8.16
C ALA A 39 18.92 10.44 -8.88
N ASP A 40 18.31 10.00 -9.99
CA ASP A 40 17.34 10.81 -10.74
C ASP A 40 15.97 10.94 -10.04
N LEU A 41 15.55 9.94 -9.25
CA LEU A 41 14.30 10.03 -8.49
C LEU A 41 14.32 11.10 -7.39
N ALA A 42 15.50 11.45 -6.85
CA ALA A 42 15.63 12.53 -5.87
C ALA A 42 15.50 13.92 -6.52
N GLY A 43 15.93 14.06 -7.78
CA GLY A 43 15.75 15.29 -8.57
C GLY A 43 14.29 15.49 -9.00
N GLU A 44 13.66 14.43 -9.52
CA GLU A 44 12.27 14.48 -9.97
C GLU A 44 11.26 14.65 -8.82
N GLN A 45 11.55 14.09 -7.63
CA GLN A 45 10.73 14.36 -6.43
C GLN A 45 10.83 15.82 -5.97
N ARG A 46 12.00 16.46 -6.11
CA ARG A 46 12.20 17.86 -5.75
C ARG A 46 11.50 18.81 -6.72
N GLU A 47 11.45 18.47 -8.01
CA GLU A 47 10.71 19.24 -9.02
C GLU A 47 9.19 19.07 -8.86
N ARG A 48 8.73 17.86 -8.51
CA ARG A 48 7.32 17.57 -8.18
C ARG A 48 6.86 18.30 -6.90
N ALA A 49 7.76 18.56 -5.96
CA ALA A 49 7.51 19.38 -4.78
C ALA A 49 7.56 20.90 -5.04
N ASN A 50 8.10 21.33 -6.19
CA ASN A 50 8.22 22.75 -6.55
C ASN A 50 7.08 23.23 -7.47
N MET A 51 6.27 22.33 -8.03
CA MET A 51 5.06 22.74 -8.75
C MET A 51 3.96 23.09 -7.73
N SER A 52 3.92 24.34 -7.28
CA SER A 52 2.70 24.85 -6.63
C SER A 52 1.55 24.72 -7.63
N PRO A 53 0.40 24.16 -7.24
CA PRO A 53 -0.75 24.08 -8.14
C PRO A 53 -1.12 25.50 -8.59
N PRO A 54 -1.40 25.72 -9.89
CA PRO A 54 -1.88 27.02 -10.34
C PRO A 54 -3.16 27.37 -9.56
N PRO A 55 -3.27 28.59 -9.02
CA PRO A 55 -4.44 28.98 -8.26
C PRO A 55 -5.67 28.94 -9.18
N GLY A 56 -6.72 28.20 -8.77
CA GLY A 56 -8.00 28.10 -9.49
C GLY A 56 -8.37 26.72 -10.05
N LEU A 57 -7.70 25.63 -9.61
CA LEU A 57 -7.98 24.26 -10.05
C LEU A 57 -8.48 23.37 -8.90
N GLU A 58 -9.52 23.84 -8.22
CA GLU A 58 -10.28 23.10 -7.21
C GLU A 58 -11.01 21.91 -7.87
N GLY A 59 -10.26 20.81 -8.06
CA GLY A 59 -10.72 19.60 -8.74
C GLY A 59 -9.62 18.80 -9.44
N PHE A 60 -8.39 19.32 -9.52
CA PHE A 60 -7.27 18.62 -10.15
C PHE A 60 -6.36 17.97 -9.10
N LEU A 61 -6.31 16.65 -9.13
CA LEU A 61 -5.35 15.87 -8.38
C LEU A 61 -4.01 15.84 -9.11
N SER A 62 -2.90 15.85 -8.36
CA SER A 62 -1.60 15.61 -8.94
C SER A 62 -1.55 14.18 -9.53
N PRO A 63 -0.78 13.90 -10.60
CA PRO A 63 -0.63 12.53 -11.09
C PRO A 63 -0.20 11.51 -10.03
N GLY A 64 0.51 11.96 -8.98
CA GLY A 64 0.81 11.11 -7.82
C GLY A 64 -0.42 10.81 -6.98
N ASP A 65 -1.24 11.83 -6.71
CA ASP A 65 -2.48 11.69 -5.94
C ASP A 65 -3.49 10.78 -6.67
N GLU A 66 -3.55 10.82 -8.00
CA GLU A 66 -4.42 9.92 -8.79
C GLU A 66 -4.02 8.45 -8.64
N VAL A 67 -2.71 8.16 -8.58
CA VAL A 67 -2.21 6.81 -8.30
C VAL A 67 -2.62 6.36 -6.90
N ASP A 68 -2.58 7.27 -5.92
CA ASP A 68 -3.01 6.98 -4.54
C ASP A 68 -4.52 6.71 -4.46
N VAL A 69 -5.35 7.48 -5.18
CA VAL A 69 -6.80 7.23 -5.31
C VAL A 69 -7.09 5.85 -5.91
N VAL A 70 -6.36 5.46 -6.96
CA VAL A 70 -6.51 4.13 -7.57
C VAL A 70 -6.08 3.03 -6.60
N ASN A 71 -5.00 3.24 -5.85
CA ASN A 71 -4.50 2.28 -4.86
C ASN A 71 -5.49 2.10 -3.71
N GLU A 72 -6.04 3.19 -3.18
CA GLU A 72 -7.04 3.13 -2.11
C GLU A 72 -8.33 2.47 -2.60
N THR A 73 -8.77 2.77 -3.82
CA THR A 73 -9.93 2.09 -4.43
C THR A 73 -9.72 0.58 -4.52
N ARG A 74 -8.55 0.15 -5.01
CA ARG A 74 -8.20 -1.28 -5.08
C ARG A 74 -8.03 -1.92 -3.71
N LYS A 75 -7.63 -1.16 -2.69
CA LYS A 75 -7.56 -1.64 -1.31
C LYS A 75 -8.97 -1.90 -0.75
N ARG A 76 -9.88 -0.94 -0.88
CA ARG A 76 -11.30 -1.11 -0.52
C ARG A 76 -11.96 -2.26 -1.27
N ALA A 77 -11.64 -2.43 -2.56
CA ALA A 77 -12.09 -3.57 -3.34
C ALA A 77 -11.63 -4.92 -2.75
N ARG A 78 -10.37 -5.02 -2.32
CA ARG A 78 -9.84 -6.23 -1.67
C ARG A 78 -10.46 -6.51 -0.30
N GLU A 79 -10.84 -5.48 0.45
CA GLU A 79 -11.55 -5.62 1.72
C GLU A 79 -12.94 -6.23 1.52
N GLN A 80 -13.66 -5.81 0.47
CA GLN A 80 -14.95 -6.41 0.09
C GLN A 80 -14.79 -7.85 -0.43
N CYS A 81 -13.70 -8.13 -1.15
CA CYS A 81 -13.35 -9.47 -1.64
C CYS A 81 -12.55 -10.32 -0.64
N ALA A 82 -12.54 -9.97 0.66
CA ALA A 82 -11.76 -10.66 1.69
C ALA A 82 -11.84 -12.21 1.67
N PRO A 83 -13.00 -12.88 1.48
CA PRO A 83 -13.05 -14.34 1.46
C PRO A 83 -12.25 -14.95 0.29
N LEU A 84 -12.28 -14.31 -0.89
CA LEU A 84 -11.56 -14.78 -2.07
C LEU A 84 -10.05 -14.56 -1.94
N VAL A 85 -9.66 -13.43 -1.34
CA VAL A 85 -8.26 -13.14 -1.02
C VAL A 85 -7.71 -14.17 -0.03
N LYS A 86 -8.50 -14.58 0.97
CA LYS A 86 -8.11 -15.64 1.92
C LYS A 86 -7.94 -16.99 1.24
N ALA A 87 -8.88 -17.41 0.41
CA ALA A 87 -8.77 -18.68 -0.33
C ALA A 87 -7.54 -18.70 -1.26
N PHE A 88 -7.21 -17.57 -1.89
CA PHE A 88 -5.98 -17.44 -2.67
C PHE A 88 -4.73 -17.53 -1.78
N ALA A 89 -4.73 -16.85 -0.63
CA ALA A 89 -3.63 -16.89 0.33
C ALA A 89 -3.39 -18.29 0.89
N GLU A 90 -4.45 -19.04 1.20
CA GLU A 90 -4.38 -20.44 1.65
C GLU A 90 -3.74 -21.35 0.59
N CYS A 91 -4.10 -21.16 -0.69
CA CYS A 91 -3.47 -21.92 -1.79
C CYS A 91 -1.98 -21.57 -1.96
N CYS A 92 -1.61 -20.30 -1.76
CA CYS A 92 -0.24 -19.83 -1.84
C CYS A 92 0.62 -20.24 -0.63
N ALA A 93 0.02 -20.49 0.54
CA ALA A 93 0.76 -20.76 1.78
C ALA A 93 1.69 -21.98 1.70
N GLY A 94 1.38 -22.95 0.84
CA GLY A 94 2.17 -24.19 0.68
C GLY A 94 3.01 -24.28 -0.60
N ARG A 95 3.02 -23.27 -1.46
CA ARG A 95 3.59 -23.36 -2.82
C ARG A 95 4.40 -22.12 -3.18
N THR A 96 5.71 -22.28 -3.38
CA THR A 96 6.62 -21.18 -3.74
C THR A 96 6.91 -21.09 -5.25
N ILE A 97 7.04 -22.23 -5.92
CA ILE A 97 7.41 -22.30 -7.35
C ILE A 97 6.17 -22.56 -8.22
N SER A 98 5.27 -23.40 -7.74
CA SER A 98 4.10 -23.88 -8.49
C SER A 98 2.82 -23.05 -8.31
N MET A 99 2.88 -21.90 -7.63
CA MET A 99 1.69 -21.13 -7.29
C MET A 99 0.96 -20.55 -8.52
N LEU A 100 1.71 -20.19 -9.57
CA LEU A 100 1.17 -19.50 -10.74
C LEU A 100 0.16 -20.34 -11.53
N TRP A 101 0.42 -21.64 -11.66
CA TRP A 101 -0.48 -22.57 -12.34
C TRP A 101 -1.46 -23.23 -11.35
N ALA A 102 -0.99 -23.58 -10.14
CA ALA A 102 -1.75 -24.44 -9.24
C ALA A 102 -2.81 -23.68 -8.43
N CYS A 103 -2.71 -22.36 -8.36
CA CYS A 103 -3.69 -21.47 -7.72
C CYS A 103 -4.38 -20.54 -8.73
N SER A 104 -4.38 -20.91 -10.02
CA SER A 104 -4.89 -20.06 -11.10
C SER A 104 -6.39 -19.81 -10.99
N ASP A 105 -7.16 -20.78 -10.49
CA ASP A 105 -8.61 -20.67 -10.33
C ASP A 105 -8.98 -19.71 -9.20
N GLN A 106 -8.34 -19.84 -8.04
CA GLN A 106 -8.52 -18.93 -6.90
C GLN A 106 -8.07 -17.50 -7.26
N LYS A 107 -6.99 -17.39 -8.05
CA LYS A 107 -6.53 -16.09 -8.57
C LYS A 107 -7.59 -15.45 -9.47
N LYS A 108 -8.17 -16.17 -10.43
CA LYS A 108 -9.22 -15.64 -11.31
C LYS A 108 -10.43 -15.18 -10.51
N ALA A 109 -10.95 -16.03 -9.63
CA ALA A 109 -12.10 -15.69 -8.79
C ALA A 109 -11.87 -14.41 -7.96
N MET A 110 -10.69 -14.26 -7.36
CA MET A 110 -10.31 -13.05 -6.64
C MET A 110 -10.23 -11.82 -7.57
N MET A 111 -9.62 -11.95 -8.75
CA MET A 111 -9.48 -10.84 -9.68
C MET A 111 -10.83 -10.39 -10.25
N ASP A 112 -11.72 -11.33 -10.57
CA ASP A 112 -13.06 -11.04 -11.07
C ASP A 112 -13.85 -10.20 -10.05
N CYS A 113 -13.78 -10.57 -8.77
CA CYS A 113 -14.40 -9.79 -7.69
C CYS A 113 -13.80 -8.38 -7.57
N VAL A 114 -12.46 -8.26 -7.58
CA VAL A 114 -11.79 -6.95 -7.46
C VAL A 114 -12.12 -6.07 -8.66
N GLN A 115 -12.27 -6.63 -9.85
CA GLN A 115 -12.59 -5.90 -11.07
C GLN A 115 -14.00 -5.29 -11.02
N ILE A 116 -15.00 -6.04 -10.56
CA ILE A 116 -16.38 -5.53 -10.32
C ILE A 116 -16.37 -4.36 -9.34
N HIS A 117 -15.43 -4.38 -8.41
CA HIS A 117 -15.26 -3.38 -7.37
C HIS A 117 -14.30 -2.25 -7.72
N SER A 118 -13.74 -2.22 -8.93
CA SER A 118 -12.81 -1.19 -9.41
C SER A 118 -13.41 -0.32 -10.52
N THR A 119 -14.74 -0.19 -10.57
CA THR A 119 -15.43 0.62 -11.60
C THR A 119 -15.11 2.11 -11.48
N HIS A 120 -15.28 2.83 -12.59
CA HIS A 120 -15.09 4.29 -12.66
C HIS A 120 -15.94 5.03 -11.62
N GLU A 121 -17.18 4.61 -11.41
CA GLU A 121 -18.08 5.22 -10.41
C GLU A 121 -17.55 5.13 -8.98
N ARG A 122 -16.82 4.05 -8.64
CA ARG A 122 -16.20 3.92 -7.33
C ARG A 122 -14.91 4.74 -7.23
N LEU A 123 -14.13 4.77 -8.30
CA LEU A 123 -12.96 5.63 -8.41
C LEU A 123 -13.34 7.10 -8.21
N ASP A 124 -14.43 7.57 -8.84
CA ASP A 124 -14.90 8.95 -8.71
C ASP A 124 -15.31 9.28 -7.26
N LYS A 125 -16.03 8.37 -6.58
CA LYS A 125 -16.37 8.54 -5.16
C LYS A 125 -15.13 8.64 -4.27
N VAL A 126 -14.15 7.76 -4.48
CA VAL A 126 -12.90 7.78 -3.71
C VAL A 126 -12.10 9.05 -4.03
N ARG A 127 -12.16 9.54 -5.27
CA ARG A 127 -11.54 10.79 -5.69
C ARG A 127 -12.12 11.99 -4.95
N ASP A 128 -13.44 12.09 -4.88
CA ASP A 128 -14.13 13.17 -4.17
C ASP A 128 -13.83 13.14 -2.67
N GLU A 129 -13.81 11.95 -2.06
CA GLU A 129 -13.40 11.77 -0.67
C GLU A 129 -11.95 12.21 -0.44
N PHE A 130 -11.04 11.88 -1.35
CA PHE A 130 -9.63 12.23 -1.24
C PHE A 130 -9.40 13.75 -1.35
N ILE A 131 -10.15 14.43 -2.22
CA ILE A 131 -10.12 15.90 -2.33
C ILE A 131 -10.55 16.53 -1.00
N ARG A 132 -11.69 16.09 -0.43
CA ARG A 132 -12.19 16.58 0.86
C ARG A 132 -11.17 16.39 1.98
N GLU A 133 -10.55 15.20 2.07
CA GLU A 133 -9.51 14.96 3.06
C GLU A 133 -8.31 15.89 2.93
N LYS A 134 -7.92 16.26 1.70
CA LYS A 134 -6.81 17.21 1.48
C LYS A 134 -7.20 18.63 1.88
N GLU A 135 -8.42 19.05 1.60
CA GLU A 135 -8.94 20.35 2.02
C GLU A 135 -9.00 20.45 3.56
N ASP A 136 -9.50 19.42 4.24
CA ASP A 136 -9.55 19.35 5.70
C ASP A 136 -8.14 19.41 6.32
N LYS A 137 -7.19 18.67 5.75
CA LYS A 137 -5.78 18.69 6.18
C LYS A 137 -5.15 20.06 5.95
N ALA A 138 -5.41 20.69 4.80
CA ALA A 138 -4.92 22.04 4.50
C ALA A 138 -5.50 23.09 5.45
N ALA A 139 -6.79 22.99 5.76
CA ALA A 139 -7.46 23.86 6.73
C ALA A 139 -6.91 23.65 8.16
N ALA A 140 -6.63 22.40 8.56
CA ALA A 140 -6.03 22.10 9.85
C ALA A 140 -4.60 22.67 9.97
N VAL A 141 -3.77 22.52 8.94
CA VAL A 141 -2.42 23.11 8.92
C VAL A 141 -2.49 24.63 9.02
N LYS A 142 -3.40 25.27 8.28
CA LYS A 142 -3.60 26.72 8.35
C LYS A 142 -3.99 27.20 9.76
N LYS A 143 -4.81 26.44 10.48
CA LYS A 143 -5.18 26.73 11.88
C LYS A 143 -4.00 26.61 12.84
N LEU A 144 -3.05 25.72 12.58
CA LEU A 144 -1.84 25.56 13.41
C LEU A 144 -0.78 26.63 13.16
N GLN A 145 -0.84 27.30 12.01
CA GLN A 145 0.06 28.40 11.64
C GLN A 145 -0.39 29.77 12.19
N GLN A 146 -1.58 29.83 12.80
CA GLN A 146 -2.17 31.02 13.41
C GLN A 146 -1.91 31.03 14.91
#